data_AF-A0A7H8HM22-F1
#
_entry.id   AF-A0A7H8HM22-F1
#
_cell.length_a   1.000
_cell.length_b   1.000
_cell.length_c   1.000
_cell.angle_alpha   90.00
_cell.angle_beta   90.00
_cell.angle_gamma   90.00
#
_symmetry.space_group_name_H-M   'P 1'
#
loop_
_entity.id
_entity.type
_entity.pdbx_description
1 polymer ?
#
loop_
_entity_poly.entity_id
_entity_poly.type
_entity_poly.pdbx_seq_one_letter_code
_entity_poly.pdbx_strand_id
1 'polypeptide(L)'
;MARPRLFRSLVVLSLIAAPLTVATSTAEAAPLQSGGVVNFGCANSGKFHCLGKAVRSPKGNGPLVVSTPVGYGPAEIQAAYNLGGLHANGRTVAIVDAQDAPTAEADLAKFRSARGLSPCTTANGCFKKVNQNGAASPLPAPDYGWAEEISLDLDAVSATCPDCHILLVEADSPDTDPLMTAVDTAAATPGVVAISNSYGGSEDSTILAADAHLNHPGIAVTASSGDSGYGVSWPASSPYVTAVGGTTLKKSTTAARGWTETTWSGSGSGCSTLEAKPSWQHDTGCAKRTVADVSAVADPATGLGVYDTYNSCGSSSWCDFLLSLGLAQGADGWVQVGGTSLSSPVIASVYALAGNSVTSGSYPYAHTSGLYDVTSGSNGSCGGTYLCTAGAGYDGPTGLGTPNGTSGF
;
A
#
# COMPACT_ATOMS: atom_id res chain seq x y z
N MET A 1 -37.17 46.21 72.12
CA MET A 1 -37.34 44.79 72.49
C MET A 1 -36.81 43.94 71.36
N ALA A 2 -35.82 43.09 71.65
CA ALA A 2 -35.06 42.32 70.67
C ALA A 2 -35.92 41.28 69.92
N ARG A 3 -35.71 41.13 68.62
CA ARG A 3 -36.14 39.97 67.81
C ARG A 3 -34.91 39.30 67.21
N PRO A 4 -34.76 37.97 67.30
CA PRO A 4 -33.55 37.27 66.90
C PRO A 4 -33.47 37.07 65.38
N ARG A 5 -32.25 37.14 64.85
CA ARG A 5 -31.89 36.91 63.45
C ARG A 5 -31.84 35.40 63.16
N LEU A 6 -32.59 34.92 62.18
CA LEU A 6 -32.40 33.60 61.58
C LEU A 6 -31.28 33.66 60.53
N PHE A 7 -30.18 32.96 60.77
CA PHE A 7 -29.19 32.62 59.75
C PHE A 7 -29.71 31.43 58.93
N ARG A 8 -29.92 31.62 57.62
CA ARG A 8 -30.07 30.53 56.66
C ARG A 8 -28.71 30.29 56.00
N SER A 9 -28.07 29.16 56.29
CA SER A 9 -26.89 28.69 55.57
C SER A 9 -27.31 28.19 54.19
N LEU A 10 -26.82 28.86 53.14
CA LEU A 10 -26.86 28.35 51.76
C LEU A 10 -25.65 27.44 51.55
N VAL A 11 -25.89 26.15 51.35
CA VAL A 11 -24.88 25.20 50.85
C VAL A 11 -24.82 25.35 49.34
N VAL A 12 -23.72 25.88 48.82
CA VAL A 12 -23.42 25.88 47.38
C VAL A 12 -22.72 24.56 47.06
N LEU A 13 -23.41 23.68 46.35
CA LEU A 13 -22.84 22.44 45.84
C LEU A 13 -22.16 22.74 44.50
N SER A 14 -20.82 22.85 44.50
CA SER A 14 -20.04 22.97 43.26
C SER A 14 -19.97 21.60 42.57
N LEU A 15 -20.71 21.43 41.48
CA LEU A 15 -20.56 20.29 40.57
C LEU A 15 -19.27 20.46 39.76
N ILE A 16 -18.27 19.63 40.08
CA ILE A 16 -17.08 19.44 39.24
C ILE A 16 -17.51 18.52 38.09
N ALA A 17 -17.67 19.07 36.89
CA ALA A 17 -17.84 18.28 35.69
C ALA A 17 -16.46 17.75 35.25
N ALA A 18 -16.18 16.48 35.56
CA ALA A 18 -15.05 15.78 34.94
C ALA A 18 -15.38 15.50 33.46
N PRO A 19 -14.48 15.81 32.51
CA PRO A 19 -14.71 15.44 31.12
C PRO A 19 -14.66 13.93 31.00
N LEU A 20 -15.78 13.31 30.59
CA LEU A 20 -15.78 11.93 30.12
C LEU A 20 -15.03 11.91 28.78
N THR A 21 -13.78 11.44 28.80
CA THR A 21 -13.12 10.98 27.59
C THR A 21 -13.78 9.68 27.17
N VAL A 22 -14.71 9.76 26.22
CA VAL A 22 -15.21 8.57 25.53
C VAL A 22 -14.08 8.07 24.65
N ALA A 23 -13.36 7.05 25.11
CA ALA A 23 -12.49 6.26 24.23
C ALA A 23 -13.41 5.58 23.22
N THR A 24 -13.51 6.12 22.02
CA THR A 24 -14.09 5.40 20.88
C THR A 24 -13.14 4.25 20.58
N SER A 25 -13.45 3.06 21.09
CA SER A 25 -12.84 1.84 20.59
C SER A 25 -13.24 1.71 19.13
N THR A 26 -12.35 2.02 18.20
CA THR A 26 -12.49 1.60 16.82
C THR A 26 -12.45 0.08 16.84
N ALA A 27 -13.62 -0.55 16.83
CA ALA A 27 -13.71 -2.00 16.81
C ALA A 27 -12.90 -2.51 15.61
N GLU A 28 -12.06 -3.51 15.86
CA GLU A 28 -11.28 -4.17 14.83
C GLU A 28 -12.21 -4.65 13.71
N ALA A 29 -11.87 -4.30 12.48
CA ALA A 29 -12.64 -4.72 11.33
C ALA A 29 -12.46 -6.22 11.11
N ALA A 30 -13.57 -6.93 10.91
CA ALA A 30 -13.51 -8.38 10.73
C ALA A 30 -12.88 -8.72 9.35
N PRO A 31 -11.98 -9.71 9.28
CA PRO A 31 -11.51 -10.19 7.99
C PRO A 31 -12.66 -10.85 7.22
N LEU A 32 -12.68 -10.64 5.91
CA LEU A 32 -13.54 -11.38 4.99
C LEU A 32 -13.03 -12.82 4.90
N GLN A 33 -13.53 -13.68 5.78
CA GLN A 33 -13.21 -15.10 5.74
C GLN A 33 -14.05 -15.79 4.67
N SER A 34 -13.41 -16.04 3.52
CA SER A 34 -13.74 -16.99 2.45
C SER A 34 -14.07 -16.38 1.08
N GLY A 35 -13.46 -16.99 0.08
CA GLY A 35 -13.42 -16.59 -1.32
C GLY A 35 -12.07 -16.99 -1.90
N GLY A 36 -12.00 -17.25 -3.21
CA GLY A 36 -10.70 -17.17 -3.89
C GLY A 36 -10.23 -15.71 -3.92
N VAL A 37 -9.27 -15.40 -4.79
CA VAL A 37 -8.91 -14.02 -5.11
C VAL A 37 -9.38 -13.65 -6.51
N VAL A 38 -9.62 -12.38 -6.75
CA VAL A 38 -9.89 -11.77 -8.06
C VAL A 38 -8.96 -10.58 -8.27
N ASN A 39 -8.50 -10.34 -9.50
CA ASN A 39 -7.72 -9.14 -9.84
C ASN A 39 -8.67 -7.95 -10.10
N PHE A 40 -8.22 -6.71 -9.88
CA PHE A 40 -9.05 -5.50 -10.07
C PHE A 40 -9.52 -5.23 -11.51
N GLY A 41 -8.97 -5.93 -12.51
CA GLY A 41 -9.42 -5.80 -13.90
C GLY A 41 -8.67 -4.73 -14.72
N CYS A 42 -7.65 -4.08 -14.13
CA CYS A 42 -6.72 -3.13 -14.74
C CYS A 42 -5.71 -3.75 -15.76
N ALA A 43 -5.99 -4.95 -16.30
CA ALA A 43 -5.02 -5.70 -17.12
C ALA A 43 -5.29 -5.51 -18.61
N ASN A 44 -4.30 -5.00 -19.35
CA ASN A 44 -4.33 -4.89 -20.79
C ASN A 44 -3.18 -5.67 -21.43
N SER A 45 -3.46 -6.50 -22.43
CA SER A 45 -2.45 -7.31 -23.10
C SER A 45 -1.33 -6.44 -23.69
N GLY A 46 -0.09 -6.73 -23.34
CA GLY A 46 1.09 -6.00 -23.83
C GLY A 46 1.34 -4.65 -23.15
N LYS A 47 0.65 -4.37 -22.04
CA LYS A 47 0.82 -3.16 -21.23
C LYS A 47 1.16 -3.51 -19.78
N PHE A 48 1.45 -2.50 -18.97
CA PHE A 48 1.47 -2.66 -17.52
C PHE A 48 0.06 -3.03 -17.02
N HIS A 49 0.03 -3.74 -15.90
CA HIS A 49 -1.17 -4.02 -15.15
C HIS A 49 -0.91 -3.73 -13.67
N CYS A 50 -1.94 -3.29 -12.96
CA CYS A 50 -1.88 -3.18 -11.51
C CYS A 50 -1.74 -4.56 -10.85
N LEU A 51 -1.09 -4.59 -9.70
CA LEU A 51 -0.75 -5.80 -8.96
C LEU A 51 -1.60 -5.94 -7.69
N GLY A 52 -2.85 -5.48 -7.77
CA GLY A 52 -3.85 -5.52 -6.72
C GLY A 52 -4.85 -6.66 -6.89
N LYS A 53 -5.27 -7.24 -5.75
CA LYS A 53 -6.24 -8.34 -5.71
C LYS A 53 -7.25 -8.14 -4.58
N ALA A 54 -8.52 -8.42 -4.86
CA ALA A 54 -9.59 -8.47 -3.87
C ALA A 54 -9.92 -9.89 -3.41
N VAL A 55 -10.44 -10.01 -2.20
CA VAL A 55 -11.18 -11.20 -1.77
C VAL A 55 -12.40 -11.37 -2.69
N ARG A 56 -12.52 -12.54 -3.31
CA ARG A 56 -13.59 -12.84 -4.28
C ARG A 56 -14.90 -13.13 -3.58
N SER A 57 -16.00 -12.63 -4.16
CA SER A 57 -17.36 -12.95 -3.76
C SER A 57 -17.62 -14.47 -3.79
N PRO A 58 -18.33 -15.05 -2.80
CA PRO A 58 -18.78 -16.44 -2.87
C PRO A 58 -19.87 -16.66 -3.91
N LYS A 59 -20.47 -15.58 -4.46
CA LYS A 59 -21.55 -15.65 -5.46
C LYS A 59 -21.03 -15.74 -6.90
N GLY A 60 -19.77 -15.41 -7.16
CA GLY A 60 -19.24 -15.33 -8.51
C GLY A 60 -17.78 -14.92 -8.57
N ASN A 61 -17.38 -14.31 -9.69
CA ASN A 61 -15.99 -14.02 -9.97
C ASN A 61 -15.53 -12.61 -9.60
N GLY A 62 -16.42 -11.70 -9.20
CA GLY A 62 -16.03 -10.34 -8.82
C GLY A 62 -15.71 -10.18 -7.33
N PRO A 63 -15.39 -8.94 -6.90
CA PRO A 63 -14.96 -8.66 -5.54
C PRO A 63 -16.10 -8.86 -4.52
N LEU A 64 -15.74 -9.22 -3.29
CA LEU A 64 -16.66 -9.25 -2.16
C LEU A 64 -16.78 -7.85 -1.55
N VAL A 65 -17.85 -7.15 -1.94
CA VAL A 65 -18.19 -5.82 -1.42
C VAL A 65 -19.04 -5.94 -0.16
N VAL A 66 -18.72 -5.11 0.85
CA VAL A 66 -19.49 -4.98 2.09
C VAL A 66 -19.66 -3.51 2.48
N SER A 67 -20.63 -3.23 3.36
CA SER A 67 -20.99 -1.86 3.74
C SER A 67 -20.26 -1.31 4.96
N THR A 68 -19.47 -2.15 5.66
CA THR A 68 -18.71 -1.77 6.86
C THR A 68 -17.23 -2.07 6.66
N PRO A 69 -16.32 -1.39 7.38
CA PRO A 69 -14.89 -1.67 7.32
C PRO A 69 -14.57 -3.16 7.53
N VAL A 70 -13.64 -3.69 6.74
CA VAL A 70 -13.12 -5.06 6.78
C VAL A 70 -11.60 -5.06 6.78
N GLY A 71 -10.96 -6.24 6.87
CA GLY A 71 -9.51 -6.38 6.76
C GLY A 71 -8.73 -5.60 7.81
N TYR A 72 -7.40 -5.56 7.65
CA TYR A 72 -6.56 -4.71 8.49
C TYR A 72 -6.86 -3.23 8.26
N GLY A 73 -6.66 -2.43 9.31
CA GLY A 73 -6.72 -0.97 9.27
C GLY A 73 -5.41 -0.34 9.76
N PRO A 74 -5.41 0.98 9.99
CA PRO A 74 -4.19 1.72 10.36
C PRO A 74 -3.51 1.17 11.62
N ALA A 75 -4.29 0.81 12.65
CA ALA A 75 -3.75 0.31 13.91
C ALA A 75 -3.03 -1.03 13.73
N GLU A 76 -3.60 -1.97 12.95
CA GLU A 76 -2.98 -3.25 12.66
C GLU A 76 -1.69 -3.09 11.86
N ILE A 77 -1.70 -2.29 10.79
CA ILE A 77 -0.54 -2.05 9.93
C ILE A 77 0.60 -1.38 10.73
N GLN A 78 0.30 -0.33 11.48
CA GLN A 78 1.32 0.37 12.28
C GLN A 78 1.87 -0.51 13.41
N ALA A 79 1.04 -1.33 14.04
CA ALA A 79 1.49 -2.26 15.08
C ALA A 79 2.37 -3.39 14.51
N ALA A 80 2.01 -3.95 13.36
CA ALA A 80 2.76 -5.04 12.72
C ALA A 80 4.20 -4.66 12.36
N TYR A 81 4.39 -3.40 11.95
CA TYR A 81 5.66 -2.85 11.47
C TYR A 81 6.34 -1.90 12.46
N ASN A 82 5.85 -1.83 13.71
CA ASN A 82 6.43 -0.98 14.76
C ASN A 82 6.56 0.50 14.35
N LEU A 83 5.49 1.06 13.78
CA LEU A 83 5.43 2.44 13.26
C LEU A 83 4.68 3.41 14.18
N GLY A 84 4.08 2.90 15.25
CA GLY A 84 3.26 3.70 16.16
C GLY A 84 4.04 4.86 16.78
N GLY A 85 3.48 6.07 16.70
CA GLY A 85 4.08 7.29 17.24
C GLY A 85 5.19 7.91 16.39
N LEU A 86 5.50 7.34 15.22
CA LEU A 86 6.35 7.97 14.22
C LEU A 86 5.55 9.02 13.43
N HIS A 87 6.26 10.02 12.91
CA HIS A 87 5.68 11.16 12.20
C HIS A 87 6.48 11.49 10.95
N ALA A 88 5.80 11.60 9.81
CA ALA A 88 6.39 12.07 8.58
C ALA A 88 6.53 13.60 8.54
N ASN A 89 5.91 14.33 9.46
CA ASN A 89 5.96 15.79 9.53
C ASN A 89 5.52 16.46 8.21
N GLY A 90 4.51 15.90 7.55
CA GLY A 90 3.98 16.42 6.28
C GLY A 90 4.85 16.16 5.05
N ARG A 91 5.84 15.25 5.13
CA ARG A 91 6.50 14.71 3.94
C ARG A 91 5.46 14.03 3.03
N THR A 92 5.68 14.12 1.72
CA THR A 92 4.74 13.62 0.73
C THR A 92 5.15 12.25 0.21
N VAL A 93 4.19 11.33 0.19
CA VAL A 93 4.25 10.09 -0.59
C VAL A 93 3.50 10.33 -1.90
N ALA A 94 4.14 10.06 -3.03
CA ALA A 94 3.50 10.07 -4.32
C ALA A 94 3.05 8.66 -4.72
N ILE A 95 1.85 8.56 -5.26
CA ILE A 95 1.30 7.39 -5.94
C ILE A 95 1.31 7.68 -7.44
N VAL A 96 1.90 6.78 -8.21
CA VAL A 96 1.90 6.83 -9.66
C VAL A 96 1.11 5.64 -10.17
N ASP A 97 0.01 5.93 -10.86
CA ASP A 97 -0.88 4.93 -11.46
C ASP A 97 -1.35 5.39 -12.83
N ALA A 98 -1.87 4.47 -13.64
CA ALA A 98 -2.47 4.82 -14.93
C ALA A 98 -3.96 5.11 -14.80
N GLN A 99 -4.46 5.93 -15.72
CA GLN A 99 -5.86 6.28 -15.90
C GLN A 99 -6.47 7.01 -14.68
N ASP A 100 -7.70 7.51 -14.85
CA ASP A 100 -8.35 8.35 -13.84
C ASP A 100 -9.18 7.52 -12.85
N ALA A 101 -9.06 7.85 -11.56
CA ALA A 101 -9.96 7.47 -10.48
C ALA A 101 -10.85 8.67 -10.06
N PRO A 102 -12.02 8.89 -10.69
CA PRO A 102 -12.80 10.11 -10.48
C PRO A 102 -13.26 10.35 -9.04
N THR A 103 -13.41 9.28 -8.25
CA THR A 103 -13.91 9.34 -6.87
C THR A 103 -12.81 9.34 -5.80
N ALA A 104 -11.53 9.33 -6.19
CA ALA A 104 -10.38 9.14 -5.29
C ALA A 104 -10.42 9.99 -4.00
N GLU A 105 -10.66 11.30 -4.08
CA GLU A 105 -10.69 12.16 -2.88
C GLU A 105 -11.91 11.86 -1.98
N ALA A 106 -13.06 11.52 -2.58
CA ALA A 106 -14.28 11.20 -1.84
C ALA A 106 -14.16 9.84 -1.13
N ASP A 107 -13.58 8.85 -1.80
CA ASP A 107 -13.34 7.52 -1.27
C ASP A 107 -12.28 7.55 -0.17
N LEU A 108 -11.17 8.27 -0.37
CA LEU A 108 -10.15 8.52 0.65
C LEU A 108 -10.75 9.21 1.89
N ALA A 109 -11.63 10.19 1.71
CA ALA A 109 -12.31 10.86 2.83
C ALA A 109 -13.20 9.88 3.61
N LYS A 110 -13.87 8.95 2.92
CA LYS A 110 -14.71 7.92 3.55
C LYS A 110 -13.87 6.90 4.32
N PHE A 111 -12.76 6.42 3.75
CA PHE A 111 -11.81 5.53 4.42
C PHE A 111 -11.28 6.20 5.69
N ARG A 112 -10.71 7.39 5.57
CA ARG A 112 -10.06 8.10 6.69
C ARG A 112 -11.05 8.38 7.81
N SER A 113 -12.26 8.84 7.48
CA SER A 113 -13.32 9.06 8.47
C SER A 113 -13.71 7.78 9.21
N ALA A 114 -13.94 6.68 8.49
CA ALA A 114 -14.31 5.39 9.08
C ALA A 114 -13.20 4.77 9.94
N ARG A 115 -11.94 5.08 9.63
CA ARG A 115 -10.75 4.63 10.38
C ARG A 115 -10.27 5.63 11.44
N GLY A 116 -11.02 6.71 11.70
CA GLY A 116 -10.70 7.70 12.73
C GLY A 116 -9.47 8.56 12.43
N LEU A 117 -9.10 8.70 11.16
CA LEU A 117 -7.99 9.54 10.70
C LEU A 117 -8.47 10.95 10.37
N SER A 118 -7.59 11.93 10.52
CA SER A 118 -7.89 13.33 10.14
C SER A 118 -8.11 13.43 8.63
N PRO A 119 -8.98 14.32 8.11
CA PRO A 119 -9.20 14.46 6.67
C PRO A 119 -7.91 14.76 5.90
N CYS A 120 -7.76 14.14 4.73
CA CYS A 120 -6.69 14.46 3.78
C CYS A 120 -7.35 14.89 2.47
N THR A 121 -7.34 16.19 2.18
CA THR A 121 -8.14 16.77 1.09
C THR A 121 -7.32 17.76 0.27
N THR A 122 -7.80 18.05 -0.93
CA THR A 122 -7.27 19.15 -1.75
C THR A 122 -7.41 20.48 -1.02
N ALA A 123 -8.52 20.68 -0.30
CA ALA A 123 -8.81 21.92 0.42
C ALA A 123 -7.87 22.20 1.60
N ASN A 124 -7.40 21.17 2.31
CA ASN A 124 -6.46 21.33 3.42
C ASN A 124 -4.98 21.12 3.01
N GLY A 125 -4.73 20.86 1.72
CA GLY A 125 -3.39 20.69 1.16
C GLY A 125 -2.73 19.34 1.46
N CYS A 126 -3.42 18.42 2.13
CA CYS A 126 -2.89 17.08 2.41
C CYS A 126 -2.94 16.18 1.17
N PHE A 127 -3.99 16.27 0.35
CA PHE A 127 -4.13 15.49 -0.88
C PHE A 127 -3.98 16.38 -2.10
N LYS A 128 -3.30 15.89 -3.14
CA LYS A 128 -3.23 16.54 -4.44
C LYS A 128 -3.35 15.48 -5.53
N LYS A 129 -4.20 15.74 -6.51
CA LYS A 129 -4.39 14.90 -7.69
C LYS A 129 -4.00 15.67 -8.95
N VAL A 130 -3.19 15.07 -9.81
CA VAL A 130 -2.71 15.66 -11.07
C VAL A 130 -2.56 14.60 -12.15
N ASN A 131 -2.52 15.02 -13.40
CA ASN A 131 -2.09 14.16 -14.52
C ASN A 131 -0.56 13.99 -14.55
N GLN A 132 -0.05 13.14 -15.43
CA GLN A 132 1.39 12.89 -15.64
C GLN A 132 2.24 14.12 -15.93
N ASN A 133 1.65 15.26 -16.29
CA ASN A 133 2.36 16.52 -16.55
C ASN A 133 2.26 17.50 -15.38
N GLY A 134 1.72 17.07 -14.23
CA GLY A 134 1.59 17.86 -13.01
C GLY A 134 0.44 18.86 -13.02
N ALA A 135 -0.47 18.79 -14.02
CA ALA A 135 -1.63 19.65 -14.14
C ALA A 135 -2.86 19.03 -13.48
N ALA A 136 -3.72 19.85 -12.88
CA ALA A 136 -4.99 19.38 -12.29
C ALA A 136 -6.04 18.99 -13.35
N SER A 137 -5.86 19.41 -14.61
CA SER A 137 -6.73 19.04 -15.74
C SER A 137 -6.04 19.32 -17.09
N PRO A 138 -6.49 18.66 -18.19
CA PRO A 138 -7.40 17.52 -18.18
C PRO A 138 -6.76 16.31 -17.48
N LEU A 139 -7.58 15.54 -16.77
CA LEU A 139 -7.19 14.24 -16.21
C LEU A 139 -7.33 13.15 -17.30
N PRO A 140 -6.66 12.00 -17.17
CA PRO A 140 -6.78 10.86 -18.07
C PRO A 140 -8.21 10.33 -18.24
N ALA A 141 -8.37 9.37 -19.15
CA ALA A 141 -9.63 8.63 -19.26
C ALA A 141 -9.85 7.75 -18.02
N PRO A 142 -11.06 7.72 -17.43
CA PRO A 142 -11.34 6.88 -16.26
C PRO A 142 -11.26 5.38 -16.54
N ASP A 143 -10.89 4.60 -15.53
CA ASP A 143 -10.91 3.13 -15.58
C ASP A 143 -11.25 2.53 -14.21
N TYR A 144 -12.12 1.53 -14.19
CA TYR A 144 -12.61 0.93 -12.95
C TYR A 144 -11.55 0.11 -12.22
N GLY A 145 -10.68 -0.60 -12.94
CA GLY A 145 -9.66 -1.42 -12.32
C GLY A 145 -8.52 -0.59 -11.78
N TRP A 146 -8.12 0.47 -12.50
CA TRP A 146 -7.15 1.44 -11.99
C TRP A 146 -7.72 2.30 -10.86
N ALA A 147 -9.02 2.60 -10.85
CA ALA A 147 -9.63 3.29 -9.71
C ALA A 147 -9.56 2.46 -8.41
N GLU A 148 -9.86 1.15 -8.49
CA GLU A 148 -9.74 0.26 -7.32
C GLU A 148 -8.27 0.16 -6.84
N GLU A 149 -7.30 0.15 -7.77
CA GLU A 149 -5.86 0.22 -7.47
C GLU A 149 -5.47 1.53 -6.76
N ILE A 150 -5.86 2.67 -7.33
CA ILE A 150 -5.59 3.99 -6.76
C ILE A 150 -6.20 4.10 -5.36
N SER A 151 -7.43 3.61 -5.16
CA SER A 151 -8.07 3.57 -3.85
C SER A 151 -7.26 2.73 -2.85
N LEU A 152 -6.75 1.57 -3.26
CA LEU A 152 -5.85 0.75 -2.44
C LEU A 152 -4.59 1.52 -2.03
N ASP A 153 -3.91 2.16 -2.98
CA ASP A 153 -2.65 2.85 -2.76
C ASP A 153 -2.81 4.05 -1.81
N LEU A 154 -3.85 4.86 -2.01
CA LEU A 154 -4.16 6.02 -1.16
C LEU A 154 -4.52 5.61 0.28
N ASP A 155 -5.31 4.54 0.42
CA ASP A 155 -5.72 4.00 1.72
C ASP A 155 -4.55 3.34 2.44
N ALA A 156 -3.64 2.68 1.72
CA ALA A 156 -2.42 2.08 2.27
C ALA A 156 -1.45 3.13 2.82
N VAL A 157 -1.28 4.25 2.11
CA VAL A 157 -0.51 5.39 2.63
C VAL A 157 -1.17 5.96 3.89
N SER A 158 -2.49 6.17 3.85
CA SER A 158 -3.24 6.67 5.02
C SER A 158 -3.17 5.74 6.22
N ALA A 159 -3.16 4.42 6.01
CA ALA A 159 -3.06 3.43 7.06
C ALA A 159 -1.67 3.40 7.71
N THR A 160 -0.62 3.51 6.88
CA THR A 160 0.76 3.37 7.30
C THR A 160 1.34 4.66 7.88
N CYS A 161 1.07 5.79 7.22
CA CYS A 161 1.56 7.12 7.56
C CYS A 161 0.40 8.14 7.58
N PRO A 162 -0.39 8.21 8.65
CA PRO A 162 -1.57 9.08 8.71
C PRO A 162 -1.30 10.57 8.54
N ASP A 163 -0.07 11.03 8.82
CA ASP A 163 0.39 12.42 8.71
C ASP A 163 1.22 12.71 7.45
N CYS A 164 1.37 11.74 6.55
CA CYS A 164 1.93 11.98 5.23
C CYS A 164 0.95 12.82 4.39
N HIS A 165 1.49 13.73 3.60
CA HIS A 165 0.75 14.27 2.46
C HIS A 165 0.78 13.25 1.32
N ILE A 166 -0.23 13.29 0.46
CA ILE A 166 -0.40 12.34 -0.62
C ILE A 166 -0.53 13.08 -1.94
N LEU A 167 0.34 12.73 -2.89
CA LEU A 167 0.27 13.16 -4.28
C LEU A 167 -0.17 11.98 -5.14
N LEU A 168 -1.29 12.07 -5.82
CA LEU A 168 -1.69 11.13 -6.87
C LEU A 168 -1.31 11.72 -8.24
N VAL A 169 -0.49 11.01 -9.00
CA VAL A 169 -0.12 11.34 -10.38
C VAL A 169 -0.67 10.27 -11.31
N GLU A 170 -1.66 10.64 -12.12
CA GLU A 170 -2.33 9.73 -13.05
C GLU A 170 -1.74 9.83 -14.45
N ALA A 171 -1.24 8.71 -14.97
CA ALA A 171 -0.76 8.58 -16.33
C ALA A 171 -1.91 8.41 -17.34
N ASP A 172 -1.74 8.89 -18.56
CA ASP A 172 -2.77 8.84 -19.60
C ASP A 172 -3.12 7.39 -20.01
N SER A 173 -2.19 6.46 -19.86
CA SER A 173 -2.37 5.03 -20.14
C SER A 173 -1.35 4.17 -19.38
N PRO A 174 -1.56 2.85 -19.26
CA PRO A 174 -0.60 1.95 -18.63
C PRO A 174 0.54 1.53 -19.57
N ASP A 175 0.99 2.44 -20.42
CA ASP A 175 2.16 2.26 -21.28
C ASP A 175 3.41 2.82 -20.56
N THR A 176 4.61 2.39 -20.98
CA THR A 176 5.87 2.80 -20.33
C THR A 176 6.05 4.31 -20.28
N ASP A 177 5.93 5.01 -21.41
CA ASP A 177 6.25 6.45 -21.46
C ASP A 177 5.31 7.30 -20.59
N PRO A 178 3.97 7.11 -20.61
CA PRO A 178 3.06 7.81 -19.70
C PRO A 178 3.36 7.59 -18.22
N LEU A 179 3.58 6.34 -17.81
CA LEU A 179 3.90 6.00 -16.42
C LEU A 179 5.25 6.59 -16.00
N MET A 180 6.28 6.51 -16.84
CA MET A 180 7.58 7.10 -16.54
C MET A 180 7.56 8.64 -16.50
N THR A 181 6.74 9.27 -17.35
CA THR A 181 6.48 10.71 -17.26
C THR A 181 5.82 11.08 -15.93
N ALA A 182 4.89 10.25 -15.45
CA ALA A 182 4.26 10.44 -14.15
C ALA A 182 5.26 10.27 -12.98
N VAL A 183 6.18 9.29 -13.06
CA VAL A 183 7.27 9.14 -12.07
C VAL A 183 8.16 10.39 -12.02
N ASP A 184 8.62 10.89 -13.17
CA ASP A 184 9.43 12.12 -13.23
C ASP A 184 8.69 13.32 -12.63
N THR A 185 7.40 13.45 -12.92
CA THR A 185 6.55 14.51 -12.37
C THR A 185 6.39 14.39 -10.85
N ALA A 186 6.20 13.17 -10.35
CA ALA A 186 6.17 12.92 -8.91
C ALA A 186 7.50 13.33 -8.26
N ALA A 187 8.63 12.91 -8.83
CA ALA A 187 9.96 13.23 -8.32
C ALA A 187 10.29 14.73 -8.37
N ALA A 188 9.80 15.45 -9.38
CA ALA A 188 9.97 16.89 -9.51
C ALA A 188 9.04 17.70 -8.58
N THR A 189 8.06 17.07 -7.93
CA THR A 189 7.09 17.77 -7.08
C THR A 189 7.68 18.05 -5.68
N PRO A 190 7.69 19.32 -5.22
CA PRO A 190 8.25 19.66 -3.92
C PRO A 190 7.61 18.89 -2.75
N GLY A 191 8.45 18.39 -1.85
CA GLY A 191 8.04 17.66 -0.64
C GLY A 191 7.86 16.15 -0.84
N VAL A 192 7.89 15.66 -2.08
CA VAL A 192 7.92 14.21 -2.36
C VAL A 192 9.24 13.62 -1.87
N VAL A 193 9.14 12.61 -1.02
CA VAL A 193 10.29 11.85 -0.50
C VAL A 193 10.21 10.36 -0.84
N ALA A 194 9.03 9.89 -1.25
CA ALA A 194 8.83 8.53 -1.71
C ALA A 194 7.78 8.48 -2.83
N ILE A 195 7.94 7.53 -3.75
CA ILE A 195 7.06 7.27 -4.91
C ILE A 195 6.73 5.79 -4.90
N SER A 196 5.44 5.43 -4.85
CA SER A 196 4.95 4.06 -5.02
C SER A 196 4.52 3.81 -6.46
N ASN A 197 4.92 2.65 -7.00
CA ASN A 197 4.50 2.14 -8.29
C ASN A 197 3.90 0.74 -8.09
N SER A 198 2.57 0.66 -8.09
CA SER A 198 1.83 -0.56 -7.79
C SER A 198 1.42 -1.36 -9.04
N TYR A 199 2.26 -1.30 -10.06
CA TYR A 199 2.04 -1.94 -11.35
C TYR A 199 3.27 -2.72 -11.82
N GLY A 200 3.05 -3.62 -12.77
CA GLY A 200 4.08 -4.51 -13.27
C GLY A 200 3.87 -4.97 -14.70
N GLY A 201 4.97 -5.34 -15.33
CA GLY A 201 5.03 -5.83 -16.70
C GLY A 201 6.23 -6.74 -16.91
N SER A 202 6.23 -7.44 -18.04
CA SER A 202 7.37 -8.29 -18.42
C SER A 202 8.62 -7.45 -18.66
N GLU A 203 9.78 -8.04 -18.35
CA GLU A 203 11.05 -7.47 -18.78
C GLU A 203 11.20 -7.56 -20.31
N ASP A 204 11.62 -6.47 -20.94
CA ASP A 204 12.14 -6.45 -22.30
C ASP A 204 13.30 -5.44 -22.40
N SER A 205 14.04 -5.46 -23.51
CA SER A 205 15.26 -4.65 -23.62
C SER A 205 15.05 -3.13 -23.55
N THR A 206 13.81 -2.65 -23.71
CA THR A 206 13.49 -1.22 -23.63
C THR A 206 13.55 -0.69 -22.20
N ILE A 207 13.37 -1.57 -21.21
CA ILE A 207 13.37 -1.18 -19.78
C ILE A 207 14.70 -0.56 -19.35
N LEU A 208 15.82 -0.98 -19.94
CA LEU A 208 17.16 -0.46 -19.63
C LEU A 208 17.30 1.03 -19.92
N ALA A 209 16.57 1.54 -20.91
CA ALA A 209 16.51 2.98 -21.19
C ALA A 209 15.51 3.67 -20.26
N ALA A 210 14.37 3.02 -19.99
CA ALA A 210 13.32 3.54 -19.12
C ALA A 210 13.78 3.68 -17.65
N ASP A 211 14.73 2.88 -17.21
CA ASP A 211 15.34 2.91 -15.88
C ASP A 211 15.88 4.28 -15.47
N ALA A 212 16.24 5.14 -16.43
CA ALA A 212 16.66 6.51 -16.14
C ALA A 212 15.57 7.33 -15.42
N HIS A 213 14.29 7.04 -15.70
CA HIS A 213 13.13 7.68 -15.06
C HIS A 213 12.86 7.16 -13.64
N LEU A 214 13.53 6.08 -13.22
CA LEU A 214 13.40 5.54 -11.86
C LEU A 214 14.57 6.01 -10.97
N ASN A 215 15.58 6.64 -11.56
CA ASN A 215 16.79 7.09 -10.86
C ASN A 215 16.61 8.51 -10.30
N HIS A 216 16.01 8.59 -9.11
CA HIS A 216 15.81 9.85 -8.39
C HIS A 216 16.56 9.87 -7.04
N PRO A 217 17.86 10.22 -7.02
CA PRO A 217 18.60 10.36 -5.78
C PRO A 217 17.94 11.33 -4.81
N GLY A 218 17.72 10.88 -3.58
CA GLY A 218 17.01 11.60 -2.52
C GLY A 218 15.55 11.20 -2.35
N ILE A 219 14.97 10.44 -3.28
CA ILE A 219 13.59 10.00 -3.26
C ILE A 219 13.55 8.47 -3.30
N ALA A 220 12.80 7.87 -2.38
CA ALA A 220 12.60 6.43 -2.38
C ALA A 220 11.58 6.02 -3.44
N VAL A 221 12.02 5.36 -4.50
CA VAL A 221 11.10 4.77 -5.48
C VAL A 221 10.85 3.31 -5.10
N THR A 222 9.60 2.94 -4.86
CA THR A 222 9.19 1.56 -4.56
C THR A 222 8.40 1.00 -5.72
N ALA A 223 8.52 -0.31 -5.95
CA ALA A 223 7.80 -1.00 -6.99
C ALA A 223 7.35 -2.39 -6.54
N SER A 224 6.08 -2.70 -6.78
CA SER A 224 5.48 -4.01 -6.51
C SER A 224 6.19 -5.12 -7.30
N SER A 225 6.62 -6.18 -6.61
CA SER A 225 7.45 -7.23 -7.21
C SER A 225 6.70 -8.17 -8.14
N GLY A 226 5.37 -8.25 -8.02
CA GLY A 226 4.52 -9.11 -8.81
C GLY A 226 3.59 -9.98 -7.97
N ASP A 227 2.59 -10.55 -8.65
CA ASP A 227 1.40 -11.15 -8.03
C ASP A 227 1.08 -12.56 -8.55
N SER A 228 2.05 -13.16 -9.25
CA SER A 228 1.94 -14.46 -9.93
C SER A 228 2.97 -15.48 -9.45
N GLY A 229 3.56 -15.26 -8.27
CA GLY A 229 4.58 -16.11 -7.70
C GLY A 229 5.95 -15.93 -8.35
N TYR A 230 6.74 -17.00 -8.39
CA TYR A 230 8.10 -16.99 -8.94
C TYR A 230 8.13 -16.47 -10.40
N GLY A 231 8.78 -15.34 -10.59
CA GLY A 231 8.79 -14.54 -11.81
C GLY A 231 9.26 -13.11 -11.51
N VAL A 232 9.85 -12.45 -12.51
CA VAL A 232 10.36 -11.08 -12.38
C VAL A 232 9.43 -10.13 -13.14
N SER A 233 9.19 -8.96 -12.54
CA SER A 233 8.41 -7.87 -13.10
C SER A 233 9.26 -6.59 -13.12
N TRP A 234 9.13 -5.78 -14.16
CA TRP A 234 9.61 -4.39 -14.16
C TRP A 234 8.41 -3.46 -13.85
N PRO A 235 8.56 -2.34 -13.10
CA PRO A 235 9.79 -1.68 -12.68
C PRO A 235 10.53 -2.31 -11.50
N ALA A 236 9.97 -3.31 -10.80
CA ALA A 236 10.63 -3.91 -9.64
C ALA A 236 12.02 -4.48 -9.95
N SER A 237 12.29 -4.96 -11.16
CA SER A 237 13.63 -5.43 -11.51
C SER A 237 14.68 -4.33 -11.67
N SER A 238 14.28 -3.06 -11.81
CA SER A 238 15.21 -1.92 -11.84
C SER A 238 16.09 -1.88 -10.58
N PRO A 239 17.38 -1.56 -10.70
CA PRO A 239 18.26 -1.39 -9.53
C PRO A 239 18.03 -0.04 -8.82
N TYR A 240 17.30 0.90 -9.43
CA TYR A 240 17.04 2.21 -8.85
C TYR A 240 15.83 2.23 -7.90
N VAL A 241 14.99 1.20 -7.96
CA VAL A 241 13.83 1.05 -7.07
C VAL A 241 14.12 0.08 -5.94
N THR A 242 13.41 0.24 -4.84
CA THR A 242 13.20 -0.82 -3.85
C THR A 242 12.08 -1.73 -4.36
N ALA A 243 12.43 -2.96 -4.75
CA ALA A 243 11.44 -3.97 -5.11
C ALA A 243 10.76 -4.50 -3.86
N VAL A 244 9.42 -4.45 -3.84
CA VAL A 244 8.63 -4.79 -2.67
C VAL A 244 7.82 -6.05 -2.93
N GLY A 245 8.19 -7.13 -2.24
CA GLY A 245 7.48 -8.39 -2.25
C GLY A 245 6.38 -8.47 -1.19
N GLY A 246 5.77 -9.65 -1.11
CA GLY A 246 4.56 -9.89 -0.35
C GLY A 246 4.69 -10.93 0.75
N THR A 247 4.09 -10.63 1.90
CA THR A 247 3.90 -11.57 3.02
C THR A 247 2.43 -11.85 3.31
N THR A 248 2.18 -13.01 3.92
CA THR A 248 0.95 -13.29 4.66
C THR A 248 1.19 -12.90 6.12
N LEU A 249 0.57 -11.82 6.58
CA LEU A 249 0.71 -11.27 7.92
C LEU A 249 -0.41 -11.80 8.85
N LYS A 250 -0.06 -12.30 10.03
CA LYS A 250 -1.06 -12.82 10.99
C LYS A 250 -0.76 -12.34 12.40
N LYS A 251 -1.82 -12.01 13.14
CA LYS A 251 -1.73 -11.80 14.60
C LYS A 251 -1.26 -13.08 15.28
N SER A 252 -0.45 -12.91 16.31
CA SER A 252 0.12 -14.00 17.10
C SER A 252 0.10 -13.65 18.58
N THR A 253 -0.36 -14.59 19.40
CA THR A 253 -0.33 -14.46 20.87
C THR A 253 0.98 -14.98 21.48
N THR A 254 1.85 -15.58 20.68
CA THR A 254 3.09 -16.22 21.13
C THR A 254 4.35 -15.51 20.62
N ALA A 255 4.28 -14.81 19.49
CA ALA A 255 5.39 -14.01 18.99
C ALA A 255 5.54 -12.73 19.82
N ALA A 256 6.77 -12.35 20.18
CA ALA A 256 7.02 -11.17 21.01
C ALA A 256 6.48 -9.87 20.41
N ARG A 257 6.52 -9.72 19.07
CA ARG A 257 5.95 -8.55 18.37
C ARG A 257 4.43 -8.59 18.25
N GLY A 258 3.76 -9.69 18.62
CA GLY A 258 2.32 -9.88 18.44
C GLY A 258 1.89 -10.28 17.03
N TRP A 259 2.84 -10.54 16.13
CA TRP A 259 2.63 -10.81 14.71
C TRP A 259 3.62 -11.85 14.17
N THR A 260 3.22 -12.58 13.15
CA THR A 260 4.04 -13.51 12.37
C THR A 260 3.80 -13.29 10.89
N GLU A 261 4.83 -13.54 10.08
CA GLU A 261 4.76 -13.46 8.62
C GLU A 261 5.33 -14.72 7.99
N THR A 262 4.74 -15.11 6.86
CA THR A 262 5.28 -16.10 5.93
C THR A 262 5.26 -15.50 4.54
N THR A 263 6.02 -16.06 3.60
CA THR A 263 5.89 -15.71 2.19
C THR A 263 4.44 -15.79 1.73
N TRP A 264 3.93 -14.73 1.09
CA TRP A 264 2.68 -14.83 0.35
C TRP A 264 2.94 -15.58 -0.96
N SER A 265 2.15 -16.61 -1.26
CA SER A 265 2.40 -17.46 -2.42
C SER A 265 2.32 -16.73 -3.77
N GLY A 266 1.66 -15.57 -3.80
CA GLY A 266 1.57 -14.71 -4.98
C GLY A 266 2.76 -13.75 -5.15
N SER A 267 3.59 -13.56 -4.12
CA SER A 267 4.71 -12.61 -4.13
C SER A 267 5.61 -12.83 -5.34
N GLY A 268 5.96 -11.78 -6.09
CA GLY A 268 6.92 -11.85 -7.18
C GLY A 268 8.35 -11.95 -6.67
N SER A 269 9.13 -12.87 -7.23
CA SER A 269 10.57 -12.94 -7.00
C SER A 269 11.29 -13.70 -8.10
N GLY A 270 12.56 -13.39 -8.31
CA GLY A 270 13.37 -14.10 -9.29
C GLY A 270 14.68 -13.42 -9.62
N CYS A 271 15.26 -13.86 -10.72
CA CYS A 271 16.52 -13.35 -11.26
C CYS A 271 16.22 -12.63 -12.58
N SER A 272 16.51 -11.32 -12.64
CA SER A 272 16.34 -10.54 -13.87
C SER A 272 17.12 -11.18 -15.02
N THR A 273 16.59 -11.07 -16.22
CA THR A 273 17.26 -11.50 -17.45
C THR A 273 18.07 -10.38 -18.09
N LEU A 274 17.84 -9.13 -17.68
CA LEU A 274 18.39 -7.93 -18.31
C LEU A 274 19.27 -7.14 -17.34
N GLU A 275 18.79 -6.82 -16.15
CA GLU A 275 19.44 -5.93 -15.21
C GLU A 275 20.70 -6.53 -14.61
N ALA A 276 21.79 -5.77 -14.61
CA ALA A 276 23.03 -6.22 -14.00
C ALA A 276 22.86 -6.35 -12.48
N LYS A 277 23.53 -7.33 -11.87
CA LYS A 277 23.56 -7.45 -10.41
C LYS A 277 24.21 -6.20 -9.81
N PRO A 278 23.48 -5.44 -8.97
CA PRO A 278 24.07 -4.30 -8.29
C PRO A 278 25.11 -4.76 -7.27
N SER A 279 26.14 -3.95 -7.02
CA SER A 279 27.24 -4.30 -6.11
C SER A 279 26.82 -4.47 -4.65
N TRP A 280 25.65 -3.95 -4.28
CA TRP A 280 25.05 -4.08 -2.95
C TRP A 280 24.18 -5.34 -2.79
N GLN A 281 23.86 -6.07 -3.88
CA GLN A 281 23.26 -7.40 -3.79
C GLN A 281 24.37 -8.46 -3.71
N HIS A 282 24.34 -9.27 -2.66
CA HIS A 282 25.42 -10.23 -2.34
C HIS A 282 25.00 -11.68 -2.45
N ASP A 283 23.74 -11.95 -2.79
CA ASP A 283 23.26 -13.31 -3.07
C ASP A 283 24.03 -13.92 -4.26
N THR A 284 24.19 -15.24 -4.30
CA THR A 284 25.14 -15.88 -5.22
C THR A 284 24.48 -16.75 -6.30
N GLY A 285 23.18 -17.07 -6.19
CA GLY A 285 22.51 -17.97 -7.14
C GLY A 285 21.90 -17.29 -8.36
N CYS A 286 21.91 -15.96 -8.41
CA CYS A 286 21.54 -15.17 -9.57
C CYS A 286 22.73 -14.29 -9.99
N ALA A 287 23.02 -14.21 -11.29
CA ALA A 287 24.12 -13.37 -11.80
C ALA A 287 23.70 -11.92 -12.10
N LYS A 288 22.41 -11.64 -12.02
CA LYS A 288 21.73 -10.39 -12.39
C LYS A 288 20.96 -9.83 -11.18
N ARG A 289 20.17 -8.77 -11.36
CA ARG A 289 19.36 -8.20 -10.26
C ARG A 289 18.36 -9.25 -9.75
N THR A 290 18.38 -9.55 -8.45
CA THR A 290 17.38 -10.42 -7.82
C THR A 290 16.23 -9.63 -7.25
N VAL A 291 15.00 -10.02 -7.51
CA VAL A 291 13.77 -9.45 -6.93
C VAL A 291 13.24 -10.44 -5.86
N ALA A 292 12.70 -10.01 -4.72
CA ALA A 292 12.50 -8.64 -4.22
C ALA A 292 13.61 -8.18 -3.23
N ASP A 293 13.64 -6.90 -2.85
CA ASP A 293 14.62 -6.36 -1.89
C ASP A 293 14.12 -6.43 -0.43
N VAL A 294 12.84 -6.12 -0.22
CA VAL A 294 12.12 -6.18 1.05
C VAL A 294 10.67 -6.60 0.78
N SER A 295 9.87 -6.80 1.83
CA SER A 295 8.45 -7.09 1.69
C SER A 295 7.58 -6.39 2.73
N ALA A 296 6.28 -6.36 2.44
CA ALA A 296 5.24 -6.08 3.42
C ALA A 296 4.01 -6.95 3.11
N VAL A 297 2.96 -6.79 3.92
CA VAL A 297 1.70 -7.53 3.81
C VAL A 297 1.12 -7.35 2.41
N ALA A 298 0.82 -8.48 1.78
CA ALA A 298 0.29 -8.54 0.43
C ALA A 298 -0.80 -9.62 0.28
N ASP A 299 -0.89 -10.60 1.17
CA ASP A 299 -1.92 -11.64 1.02
C ASP A 299 -3.33 -11.03 1.18
N PRO A 300 -4.23 -11.08 0.17
CA PRO A 300 -5.57 -10.52 0.28
C PRO A 300 -6.38 -11.15 1.42
N ALA A 301 -6.10 -12.40 1.82
CA ALA A 301 -6.75 -13.04 2.97
C ALA A 301 -6.41 -12.38 4.32
N THR A 302 -5.30 -11.65 4.39
CA THR A 302 -4.84 -10.89 5.55
C THR A 302 -4.50 -9.46 5.17
N GLY A 303 -5.19 -8.92 4.16
CA GLY A 303 -4.86 -7.65 3.56
C GLY A 303 -5.60 -6.46 4.19
N LEU A 304 -5.44 -5.29 3.58
CA LEU A 304 -6.08 -4.04 3.99
C LEU A 304 -7.55 -4.05 3.58
N GLY A 305 -8.44 -3.49 4.40
CA GLY A 305 -9.77 -3.13 3.92
C GLY A 305 -9.77 -1.72 3.38
N VAL A 306 -10.07 -1.58 2.10
CA VAL A 306 -10.07 -0.31 1.34
C VAL A 306 -11.49 0.06 0.93
N TYR A 307 -11.71 1.33 0.62
CA TYR A 307 -13.02 1.82 0.20
C TYR A 307 -12.94 2.37 -1.22
N ASP A 308 -13.79 1.86 -2.12
CA ASP A 308 -13.86 2.32 -3.51
C ASP A 308 -15.31 2.32 -4.01
N THR A 309 -15.69 3.36 -4.76
CA THR A 309 -17.05 3.48 -5.32
C THR A 309 -17.09 3.72 -6.82
N TYR A 310 -15.95 3.62 -7.52
CA TYR A 310 -15.93 3.83 -8.96
C TYR A 310 -16.23 2.53 -9.70
N ASN A 311 -17.44 2.42 -10.26
CA ASN A 311 -17.89 1.19 -10.91
C ASN A 311 -18.76 1.41 -12.15
N SER A 312 -18.97 0.33 -12.90
CA SER A 312 -19.67 0.36 -14.18
C SER A 312 -21.20 0.25 -14.08
N CYS A 313 -21.81 0.27 -12.88
CA CYS A 313 -23.26 0.03 -12.71
C CYS A 313 -24.00 0.93 -11.70
N GLY A 314 -23.33 1.89 -11.07
CA GLY A 314 -23.91 2.85 -10.13
C GLY A 314 -24.02 2.32 -8.69
N SER A 315 -24.87 2.93 -7.86
CA SER A 315 -24.88 2.69 -6.40
C SER A 315 -26.11 1.94 -5.89
N SER A 316 -26.45 0.79 -6.48
CA SER A 316 -27.68 0.04 -6.16
C SER A 316 -27.40 -1.39 -5.75
N SER A 317 -28.28 -2.01 -4.96
CA SER A 317 -28.14 -3.44 -4.61
C SER A 317 -28.15 -4.37 -5.83
N TRP A 318 -28.65 -3.90 -6.97
CA TRP A 318 -28.52 -4.61 -8.23
C TRP A 318 -27.10 -4.49 -8.81
N CYS A 319 -26.46 -3.32 -8.68
CA CYS A 319 -25.05 -3.16 -9.03
C CYS A 319 -24.16 -4.04 -8.15
N ASP A 320 -24.36 -4.05 -6.82
CA ASP A 320 -23.66 -4.96 -5.91
C ASP A 320 -23.76 -6.42 -6.37
N PHE A 321 -24.95 -6.82 -6.84
CA PHE A 321 -25.17 -8.15 -7.36
C PHE A 321 -24.38 -8.40 -8.64
N LEU A 322 -24.39 -7.47 -9.61
CA LEU A 322 -23.63 -7.57 -10.86
C LEU A 322 -22.12 -7.62 -10.60
N LEU A 323 -21.60 -6.75 -9.74
CA LEU A 323 -20.21 -6.75 -9.28
C LEU A 323 -19.87 -8.11 -8.65
N SER A 324 -20.71 -8.61 -7.74
CA SER A 324 -20.48 -9.90 -7.07
C SER A 324 -20.43 -11.11 -8.03
N LEU A 325 -21.04 -10.98 -9.21
CA LEU A 325 -21.02 -11.99 -10.27
C LEU A 325 -19.86 -11.80 -11.26
N GLY A 326 -19.16 -10.67 -11.22
CA GLY A 326 -18.18 -10.27 -12.24
C GLY A 326 -18.83 -9.87 -13.57
N LEU A 327 -20.08 -9.41 -13.53
CA LEU A 327 -20.83 -8.89 -14.69
C LEU A 327 -20.76 -7.35 -14.80
N ALA A 328 -20.14 -6.71 -13.82
CA ALA A 328 -19.77 -5.31 -13.78
C ALA A 328 -18.35 -5.19 -13.19
N GLN A 329 -17.69 -4.05 -13.38
CA GLN A 329 -16.33 -3.79 -12.92
C GLN A 329 -16.28 -2.66 -11.88
N GLY A 330 -15.25 -2.68 -11.03
CA GLY A 330 -15.05 -1.75 -9.92
C GLY A 330 -15.60 -2.27 -8.59
N ALA A 331 -15.73 -1.36 -7.62
CA ALA A 331 -16.36 -1.64 -6.33
C ALA A 331 -17.45 -0.59 -5.98
N ASP A 332 -18.29 -0.93 -5.00
CA ASP A 332 -19.32 -0.03 -4.47
C ASP A 332 -19.34 -0.11 -2.93
N GLY A 333 -18.19 0.09 -2.30
CA GLY A 333 -18.05 0.06 -0.85
C GLY A 333 -16.71 -0.47 -0.36
N TRP A 334 -16.75 -1.18 0.77
CA TRP A 334 -15.55 -1.77 1.36
C TRP A 334 -15.21 -3.09 0.69
N VAL A 335 -13.95 -3.25 0.32
CA VAL A 335 -13.37 -4.50 -0.18
C VAL A 335 -12.11 -4.82 0.62
N GLN A 336 -11.86 -6.11 0.86
CA GLN A 336 -10.58 -6.54 1.45
C GLN A 336 -9.63 -6.91 0.33
N VAL A 337 -8.46 -6.29 0.32
CA VAL A 337 -7.52 -6.33 -0.80
C VAL A 337 -6.09 -6.62 -0.34
N GLY A 338 -5.29 -7.10 -1.26
CA GLY A 338 -3.86 -7.29 -1.14
C GLY A 338 -3.22 -7.21 -2.53
N GLY A 339 -2.27 -8.09 -2.79
CA GLY A 339 -1.31 -7.92 -3.86
C GLY A 339 -0.05 -7.22 -3.38
N THR A 340 1.04 -7.35 -4.13
CA THR A 340 2.26 -6.55 -3.89
C THR A 340 1.98 -5.06 -4.06
N SER A 341 0.91 -4.70 -4.77
CA SER A 341 0.30 -3.37 -4.73
C SER A 341 0.01 -2.85 -3.35
N LEU A 342 -0.39 -3.67 -2.38
CA LEU A 342 -0.53 -3.20 -1.00
C LEU A 342 0.84 -2.94 -0.35
N SER A 343 1.82 -3.78 -0.67
CA SER A 343 3.13 -3.74 -0.05
C SER A 343 3.97 -2.52 -0.47
N SER A 344 3.92 -2.11 -1.75
CA SER A 344 4.68 -0.95 -2.26
C SER A 344 4.37 0.36 -1.53
N PRO A 345 3.12 0.85 -1.44
CA PRO A 345 2.79 2.10 -0.77
C PRO A 345 2.97 2.01 0.75
N VAL A 346 2.89 0.81 1.34
CA VAL A 346 3.30 0.59 2.74
C VAL A 346 4.80 0.91 2.89
N ILE A 347 5.68 0.35 2.05
CA ILE A 347 7.12 0.63 2.13
C ILE A 347 7.45 2.08 1.77
N ALA A 348 6.80 2.68 0.76
CA ALA A 348 6.95 4.10 0.44
C ALA A 348 6.61 4.99 1.65
N SER A 349 5.56 4.63 2.39
CA SER A 349 5.17 5.30 3.63
C SER A 349 6.19 5.11 4.75
N VAL A 350 6.82 3.94 4.87
CA VAL A 350 7.91 3.72 5.84
C VAL A 350 9.12 4.58 5.51
N TYR A 351 9.51 4.70 4.24
CA TYR A 351 10.53 5.67 3.81
C TYR A 351 10.14 7.11 4.18
N ALA A 352 8.87 7.49 3.96
CA ALA A 352 8.38 8.81 4.34
C ALA A 352 8.32 9.02 5.87
N LEU A 353 8.16 7.99 6.69
CA LEU A 353 8.29 8.06 8.14
C LEU A 353 9.75 8.14 8.58
N ALA A 354 10.66 7.47 7.87
CA ALA A 354 12.09 7.52 8.14
C ALA A 354 12.70 8.89 7.84
N GLY A 355 12.40 9.44 6.65
CA GLY A 355 12.96 10.70 6.20
C GLY A 355 14.38 10.65 5.69
N ASN A 356 14.89 9.46 5.44
CA ASN A 356 16.24 9.29 4.92
C ASN A 356 16.26 9.59 3.42
N SER A 357 17.37 10.17 2.97
CA SER A 357 17.66 10.33 1.55
C SER A 357 18.24 9.02 1.02
N VAL A 358 17.62 8.44 0.01
CA VAL A 358 18.07 7.17 -0.61
C VAL A 358 18.48 7.36 -2.06
N THR A 359 19.37 6.50 -2.57
CA THR A 359 19.93 6.65 -3.94
C THR A 359 19.66 5.43 -4.83
N SER A 360 18.98 4.40 -4.30
CA SER A 360 18.58 3.17 -4.99
C SER A 360 17.83 2.24 -4.02
N GLY A 361 17.50 1.03 -4.46
CA GLY A 361 17.05 -0.07 -3.59
C GLY A 361 18.09 -0.60 -2.59
N SER A 362 19.28 0.02 -2.51
CA SER A 362 20.40 -0.46 -1.68
C SER A 362 20.26 -0.23 -0.18
N TYR A 363 19.44 0.74 0.25
CA TYR A 363 19.44 1.18 1.65
C TYR A 363 19.18 0.04 2.65
N PRO A 364 18.18 -0.84 2.44
CA PRO A 364 17.91 -1.94 3.37
C PRO A 364 19.07 -2.94 3.52
N TYR A 365 19.90 -3.14 2.48
CA TYR A 365 21.02 -4.10 2.50
C TYR A 365 22.11 -3.74 3.51
N ALA A 366 22.24 -2.46 3.85
CA ALA A 366 23.16 -1.98 4.89
C ALA A 366 22.52 -1.93 6.29
N HIS A 367 21.21 -2.15 6.41
CA HIS A 367 20.42 -1.88 7.62
C HIS A 367 19.49 -3.05 8.01
N THR A 368 19.95 -4.29 7.78
CA THR A 368 19.14 -5.50 7.98
C THR A 368 18.66 -5.72 9.42
N SER A 369 19.32 -5.11 10.42
CA SER A 369 18.86 -5.15 11.82
C SER A 369 17.53 -4.41 12.03
N GLY A 370 17.14 -3.55 11.10
CA GLY A 370 15.88 -2.82 11.09
C GLY A 370 14.72 -3.58 10.44
N LEU A 371 14.88 -4.88 10.18
CA LEU A 371 13.90 -5.71 9.49
C LEU A 371 13.55 -6.97 10.31
N TYR A 372 12.31 -7.45 10.14
CA TYR A 372 11.89 -8.78 10.55
C TYR A 372 12.16 -9.76 9.42
N ASP A 373 13.09 -10.69 9.65
CA ASP A 373 13.39 -11.78 8.72
C ASP A 373 12.21 -12.76 8.60
N VAL A 374 11.78 -13.06 7.38
CA VAL A 374 10.66 -13.96 7.08
C VAL A 374 11.19 -15.28 6.59
N THR A 375 11.32 -16.26 7.48
CA THR A 375 12.12 -17.46 7.20
C THR A 375 11.33 -18.68 6.70
N SER A 376 10.10 -18.50 6.24
CA SER A 376 9.26 -19.64 5.84
C SER A 376 8.19 -19.30 4.82
N GLY A 377 7.83 -20.30 4.01
CA GLY A 377 6.90 -20.17 2.91
C GLY A 377 7.60 -20.23 1.55
N SER A 378 6.81 -20.17 0.49
CA SER A 378 7.28 -20.20 -0.89
C SER A 378 6.26 -19.55 -1.81
N ASN A 379 6.74 -18.95 -2.90
CA ASN A 379 5.92 -18.35 -3.95
C ASN A 379 5.89 -19.17 -5.25
N GLY A 380 6.26 -20.45 -5.21
CA GLY A 380 6.22 -21.31 -6.39
C GLY A 380 7.31 -22.38 -6.40
N SER A 381 7.80 -22.71 -7.58
CA SER A 381 8.84 -23.73 -7.76
C SER A 381 9.98 -23.21 -8.61
N CYS A 382 11.18 -23.29 -8.05
CA CYS A 382 12.45 -22.91 -8.67
C CYS A 382 13.56 -23.90 -8.26
N GLY A 383 13.18 -25.18 -8.09
CA GLY A 383 14.08 -26.21 -7.57
C GLY A 383 14.36 -26.11 -6.06
N GLY A 384 13.51 -25.40 -5.31
CA GLY A 384 13.65 -25.20 -3.85
C GLY A 384 14.80 -24.27 -3.44
N THR A 385 15.30 -23.45 -4.38
CA THR A 385 16.35 -22.47 -4.08
C THR A 385 15.77 -21.24 -3.36
N TYR A 386 16.64 -20.43 -2.75
CA TYR A 386 16.25 -19.20 -2.04
C TYR A 386 15.44 -18.24 -2.91
N LEU A 387 15.54 -18.33 -4.24
CA LEU A 387 14.83 -17.44 -5.15
C LEU A 387 13.31 -17.61 -5.11
N CYS A 388 12.78 -18.73 -4.62
CA CYS A 388 11.33 -18.97 -4.48
C CYS A 388 10.93 -19.57 -3.12
N THR A 389 11.88 -19.83 -2.23
CA THR A 389 11.63 -20.43 -0.92
C THR A 389 12.30 -19.58 0.14
N ALA A 390 11.52 -19.16 1.13
CA ALA A 390 12.02 -18.32 2.20
C ALA A 390 12.97 -19.06 3.14
N GLY A 391 13.92 -18.33 3.71
CA GLY A 391 14.99 -18.86 4.56
C GLY A 391 15.56 -17.80 5.48
N ALA A 392 16.62 -18.12 6.22
CA ALA A 392 17.28 -17.13 7.06
C ALA A 392 18.10 -16.14 6.22
N GLY A 393 17.97 -14.85 6.49
CA GLY A 393 18.63 -13.78 5.75
C GLY A 393 17.93 -13.48 4.43
N TYR A 394 18.69 -13.09 3.39
CA TYR A 394 18.08 -12.77 2.10
C TYR A 394 17.48 -14.01 1.43
N ASP A 395 16.21 -13.91 1.07
CA ASP A 395 15.54 -14.81 0.12
C ASP A 395 14.79 -14.03 -0.96
N GLY A 396 14.48 -14.68 -2.08
CA GLY A 396 13.77 -14.04 -3.19
C GLY A 396 12.36 -13.57 -2.81
N PRO A 397 11.49 -14.44 -2.27
CA PRO A 397 10.09 -14.08 -2.06
C PRO A 397 9.85 -12.95 -1.06
N THR A 398 10.76 -12.77 -0.09
CA THR A 398 10.63 -11.76 0.95
C THR A 398 11.80 -10.79 1.08
N GLY A 399 12.81 -10.92 0.23
CA GLY A 399 13.99 -10.06 0.23
C GLY A 399 14.74 -10.19 1.54
N LEU A 400 15.05 -9.05 2.15
CA LEU A 400 15.66 -8.93 3.47
C LEU A 400 14.65 -8.99 4.63
N GLY A 401 13.35 -9.14 4.34
CA GLY A 401 12.27 -9.19 5.31
C GLY A 401 11.37 -7.96 5.30
N THR A 402 10.65 -7.74 6.40
CA THR A 402 9.64 -6.67 6.53
C THR A 402 10.03 -5.60 7.56
N PRO A 403 9.41 -4.41 7.56
CA PRO A 403 9.84 -3.33 8.45
C PRO A 403 9.76 -3.65 9.93
N ASN A 404 10.84 -3.36 10.66
CA ASN A 404 10.85 -3.27 12.12
C ASN A 404 11.16 -1.83 12.53
N GLY A 405 10.15 -0.98 12.43
CA GLY A 405 10.31 0.48 12.48
C GLY A 405 10.96 1.01 11.20
N THR A 406 11.56 2.19 11.30
CA THR A 406 12.11 2.91 10.14
C THR A 406 13.61 2.75 9.95
N SER A 407 14.33 2.08 10.85
CA SER A 407 15.81 2.03 10.77
C SER A 407 16.37 1.30 9.54
N GLY A 408 15.55 0.50 8.86
CA GLY A 408 15.87 -0.16 7.59
C GLY A 408 15.57 0.66 6.34
N PHE A 409 15.06 1.89 6.48
CA PHE A 409 14.50 2.72 5.41
C PHE A 409 14.98 4.17 5.50
#